data_AF-A0A924R316-F1
#
_entry.id   AF-A0A924R316-F1
#
_cell.length_a   1.000
_cell.length_b   1.000
_cell.length_c   1.000
_cell.angle_alpha   90.00
_cell.angle_beta   90.00
_cell.angle_gamma   90.00
#
_symmetry.space_group_name_H-M   'P 1'
#
loop_
_entity.id
_entity.type
_entity.pdbx_description
1 polymer ?
#
loop_
_entity_poly.entity_id
_entity_poly.type
_entity_poly.pdbx_seq_one_letter_code
_entity_poly.pdbx_strand_id
1 'polypeptide(L)'
;MLGSMRVVPDETVSRFLPPRGISLLLAAAGELPATTPAAALRRARARFLVLAFYLTGVRVSELTGADMRSLRRDGAGAGAGAWWLHVLGKRRRGGAVPAPAALPDEDPAYRRAYDLPTMPAVGEFPSLILSSRGLLRRMNHSAVAEAVLLVMRGAVALAVARGQ
;
A
#
# COMPACT_ATOMS: atom_id res chain seq x y z
N MET A 1 -49.55 1.74 -23.89
CA MET A 1 -48.58 2.86 -23.80
C MET A 1 -47.57 2.50 -22.71
N LEU A 2 -46.43 1.90 -23.08
CA LEU A 2 -45.33 1.63 -22.14
C LEU A 2 -44.25 2.68 -22.40
N GLY A 3 -44.04 3.56 -21.42
CA GLY A 3 -43.04 4.62 -21.50
C GLY A 3 -41.63 4.03 -21.58
N SER A 4 -40.85 4.49 -22.56
CA SER A 4 -39.45 4.08 -22.71
C SER A 4 -38.65 4.49 -21.47
N MET A 5 -38.07 3.51 -20.78
CA MET A 5 -37.09 3.75 -19.72
C MET A 5 -35.82 4.33 -20.37
N ARG A 6 -35.61 5.64 -20.22
CA ARG A 6 -34.37 6.29 -20.63
C ARG A 6 -33.30 5.99 -19.59
N VAL A 7 -32.28 5.23 -19.98
CA VAL A 7 -31.03 5.14 -19.21
C VAL A 7 -30.37 6.51 -19.29
N VAL A 8 -30.37 7.25 -18.19
CA VAL A 8 -29.56 8.48 -18.06
C VAL A 8 -28.11 8.02 -17.92
N PRO A 9 -27.18 8.50 -18.76
CA PRO A 9 -25.76 8.18 -18.59
C PRO A 9 -25.32 8.67 -17.21
N ASP A 10 -24.73 7.78 -16.41
CA ASP A 10 -24.13 8.15 -15.14
C ASP A 10 -22.83 8.92 -15.43
N GLU A 11 -22.86 10.24 -15.24
CA GLU A 11 -21.69 11.12 -15.40
C GLU A 11 -20.66 10.93 -14.28
N THR A 12 -20.93 10.07 -13.28
CA THR A 12 -20.01 9.84 -12.18
C THR A 12 -18.94 8.81 -12.52
N VAL A 13 -17.67 9.20 -12.32
CA VAL A 13 -16.54 8.27 -12.42
C VAL A 13 -16.62 7.29 -11.25
N SER A 14 -17.05 6.05 -11.53
CA SER A 14 -16.98 4.95 -10.55
C SER A 14 -15.52 4.64 -10.21
N ARG A 15 -15.18 4.74 -8.92
CA ARG A 15 -13.82 4.46 -8.38
C ARG A 15 -13.81 3.13 -7.62
N PHE A 16 -14.45 2.12 -8.18
CA PHE A 16 -14.50 0.79 -7.58
C PHE A 16 -13.40 -0.11 -8.15
N LEU A 17 -12.63 -0.74 -7.25
CA LEU A 17 -11.64 -1.75 -7.61
C LEU A 17 -12.12 -3.12 -7.07
N PRO A 18 -12.57 -4.05 -7.92
CA PRO A 18 -13.07 -5.34 -7.46
C PRO A 18 -11.95 -6.19 -6.85
N PRO A 19 -12.28 -7.23 -6.05
CA PRO A 19 -11.29 -8.15 -5.49
C PRO A 19 -10.33 -8.74 -6.54
N ARG A 20 -10.82 -9.02 -7.74
CA ARG A 20 -9.98 -9.48 -8.86
C ARG A 20 -8.95 -8.43 -9.30
N GLY A 21 -9.31 -7.15 -9.26
CA GLY A 21 -8.39 -6.05 -9.51
C GLY A 21 -7.26 -6.01 -8.49
N ILE A 22 -7.56 -6.26 -7.21
CA ILE A 22 -6.54 -6.38 -6.16
C ILE A 22 -5.59 -7.55 -6.44
N SER A 23 -6.12 -8.72 -6.82
CA SER A 23 -5.29 -9.86 -7.19
C SER A 23 -4.38 -9.55 -8.39
N LEU A 24 -4.87 -8.80 -9.39
CA LEU A 24 -4.07 -8.36 -10.52
C LEU A 24 -2.97 -7.37 -10.12
N LEU A 25 -3.24 -6.46 -9.18
CA LEU A 25 -2.21 -5.55 -8.64
C LEU A 25 -1.11 -6.31 -7.91
N LEU A 26 -1.47 -7.29 -7.08
CA LEU A 26 -0.49 -8.12 -6.38
C LEU A 26 0.35 -8.96 -7.35
N ALA A 27 -0.27 -9.51 -8.39
CA ALA A 27 0.44 -10.22 -9.47
C ALA A 27 1.39 -9.28 -10.22
N ALA A 28 0.91 -8.12 -10.67
CA ALA A 28 1.71 -7.11 -11.37
C ALA A 28 2.90 -6.63 -10.52
N ALA A 29 2.69 -6.42 -9.21
CA ALA A 29 3.76 -6.07 -8.29
C ALA A 29 4.82 -7.17 -8.20
N GLY A 30 4.43 -8.45 -8.22
CA GLY A 30 5.35 -9.60 -8.25
C GLY A 30 6.12 -9.74 -9.55
N GLU A 31 5.54 -9.34 -10.67
CA GLU A 31 6.14 -9.44 -12.01
C GLU A 31 7.08 -8.28 -12.37
N LEU A 32 7.08 -7.17 -11.62
CA LEU A 32 8.02 -6.06 -11.83
C LEU A 32 9.46 -6.57 -11.91
N PRO A 33 10.33 -6.13 -12.84
CA PRO A 33 11.69 -6.65 -12.93
C PRO A 33 12.49 -6.49 -11.63
N ALA A 34 13.36 -7.46 -11.32
CA ALA A 34 14.31 -7.41 -10.20
C ALA A 34 15.75 -7.75 -10.65
N THR A 35 16.12 -7.29 -11.84
CA THR A 35 17.43 -7.55 -12.44
C THR A 35 18.58 -6.78 -11.79
N THR A 36 18.27 -5.81 -10.93
CA THR A 36 19.25 -5.04 -10.15
C THR A 36 18.78 -4.95 -8.69
N PRO A 37 19.68 -4.69 -7.72
CA PRO A 37 19.30 -4.50 -6.32
C PRO A 37 18.21 -3.43 -6.16
N ALA A 38 18.35 -2.28 -6.82
CA ALA A 38 17.33 -1.23 -6.81
C ALA A 38 16.00 -1.69 -7.43
N ALA A 39 16.01 -2.56 -8.43
CA ALA A 39 14.81 -3.14 -9.02
C ALA A 39 14.11 -4.13 -8.07
N ALA A 40 14.87 -4.96 -7.35
CA ALA A 40 14.34 -5.84 -6.31
C ALA A 40 13.65 -5.05 -5.19
N LEU A 41 14.27 -3.95 -4.73
CA LEU A 41 13.66 -3.03 -3.75
C LEU A 41 12.35 -2.40 -4.26
N ARG A 42 12.30 -2.02 -5.54
CA ARG A 42 11.07 -1.51 -6.18
C ARG A 42 9.96 -2.55 -6.18
N ARG A 43 10.28 -3.82 -6.49
CA ARG A 43 9.33 -4.94 -6.48
C ARG A 43 8.77 -5.18 -5.07
N ALA A 44 9.63 -5.34 -4.08
CA ALA A 44 9.21 -5.55 -2.69
C ALA A 44 8.31 -4.40 -2.18
N ARG A 45 8.70 -3.17 -2.47
CA ARG A 45 7.92 -1.98 -2.13
C ARG A 45 6.58 -1.90 -2.84
N ALA A 46 6.53 -2.22 -4.12
CA ALA A 46 5.29 -2.20 -4.89
C ALA A 46 4.25 -3.13 -4.25
N ARG A 47 4.66 -4.35 -3.88
CA ARG A 47 3.80 -5.31 -3.16
C ARG A 47 3.33 -4.73 -1.83
N PHE A 48 4.24 -4.21 -1.02
CA PHE A 48 3.91 -3.62 0.27
C PHE A 48 2.93 -2.44 0.14
N LEU A 49 3.11 -1.56 -0.84
CA LEU A 49 2.20 -0.44 -1.11
C LEU A 49 0.79 -0.90 -1.47
N VAL A 50 0.65 -1.91 -2.34
CA VAL A 50 -0.67 -2.47 -2.69
C VAL A 50 -1.38 -2.97 -1.45
N LEU A 51 -0.70 -3.77 -0.62
CA LEU A 51 -1.28 -4.31 0.61
C LEU A 51 -1.61 -3.22 1.63
N ALA A 52 -0.70 -2.27 1.84
CA ALA A 52 -0.91 -1.15 2.77
C ALA A 52 -2.17 -0.36 2.39
N PHE A 53 -2.30 0.07 1.13
CA PHE A 53 -3.48 0.82 0.69
C PHE A 53 -4.76 -0.02 0.71
N TYR A 54 -4.69 -1.28 0.28
CA TYR A 54 -5.86 -2.16 0.22
C TYR A 54 -6.41 -2.47 1.62
N LEU A 55 -5.53 -2.82 2.57
CA LEU A 55 -5.93 -3.31 3.88
C LEU A 55 -6.32 -2.19 4.86
N THR A 56 -5.85 -0.96 4.63
CA THR A 56 -5.99 0.13 5.61
C THR A 56 -6.76 1.34 5.09
N GLY A 57 -6.84 1.52 3.76
CA GLY A 57 -7.49 2.69 3.16
C GLY A 57 -6.82 4.03 3.50
N VAL A 58 -5.60 4.05 4.05
CA VAL A 58 -4.91 5.30 4.40
C VAL A 58 -4.65 6.18 3.18
N ARG A 59 -4.56 7.50 3.41
CA ARG A 59 -4.13 8.43 2.37
C ARG A 59 -2.64 8.28 2.09
N VAL A 60 -2.23 8.61 0.86
CA VAL A 60 -0.81 8.65 0.46
C VAL A 60 0.02 9.47 1.45
N SER A 61 -0.46 10.67 1.84
CA SER A 61 0.24 11.55 2.78
C SER A 61 0.41 10.96 4.18
N GLU A 62 -0.60 10.20 4.63
CA GLU A 62 -0.61 9.53 5.93
C GLU A 62 0.42 8.38 5.91
N LEU A 63 0.43 7.57 4.85
CA LEU A 63 1.36 6.45 4.69
C LEU A 63 2.82 6.92 4.53
N THR A 64 3.07 7.95 3.72
CA THR A 64 4.41 8.55 3.58
C THR A 64 4.86 9.25 4.86
N GLY A 65 3.90 9.65 5.70
CA GLY A 65 4.14 10.26 7.01
C GLY A 65 4.64 9.26 8.06
N ALA A 66 4.23 8.00 7.92
CA ALA A 66 4.48 6.92 8.86
C ALA A 66 5.94 6.44 8.87
N ASP A 67 6.33 5.89 10.01
CA ASP A 67 7.59 5.19 10.24
C ASP A 67 7.33 3.70 10.53
N MET A 68 8.40 2.91 10.61
CA MET A 68 8.30 1.46 10.86
C MET A 68 7.64 1.10 12.20
N ARG A 69 7.60 2.05 13.15
CA ARG A 69 6.96 1.88 14.47
C ARG A 69 5.47 2.24 14.47
N SER A 70 4.99 2.77 13.36
CA SER A 70 3.60 3.19 13.20
C SER A 70 2.66 1.99 13.11
N LEU A 71 3.15 0.81 12.70
CA LEU A 71 2.45 -0.47 12.86
C LEU A 71 2.69 -0.99 14.28
N ARG A 72 1.67 -0.99 15.12
CA ARG A 72 1.78 -1.50 16.49
C ARG A 72 0.53 -2.21 16.97
N ARG A 73 0.71 -3.10 17.94
CA ARG A 73 -0.38 -3.81 18.60
C ARG A 73 -0.81 -3.03 19.84
N ASP A 74 -2.10 -2.69 19.94
CA ASP A 74 -2.60 -1.95 21.11
C ASP A 74 -2.72 -2.88 22.33
N GLY A 75 -2.24 -2.41 23.47
CA GLY A 75 -2.16 -3.20 24.71
C GLY A 75 -3.40 -3.15 25.61
N ALA A 76 -4.35 -2.26 25.35
CA ALA A 76 -5.53 -2.07 26.20
C ALA A 76 -6.72 -1.43 25.45
N GLY A 77 -7.93 -1.59 25.98
CA GLY A 77 -9.17 -1.02 25.43
C GLY A 77 -9.92 -1.94 24.47
N ALA A 78 -10.94 -1.41 23.80
CA ALA A 78 -11.84 -2.18 22.91
C ALA A 78 -11.14 -2.84 21.69
N GLY A 79 -9.88 -2.46 21.41
CA GLY A 79 -9.02 -3.02 20.37
C GLY A 79 -7.79 -3.76 20.91
N ALA A 80 -7.83 -4.22 22.17
CA ALA A 80 -6.69 -4.91 22.78
C ALA A 80 -6.26 -6.12 21.94
N GLY A 81 -4.97 -6.17 21.60
CA GLY A 81 -4.41 -7.22 20.77
C GLY A 81 -4.65 -7.05 19.26
N ALA A 82 -5.35 -6.01 18.82
CA ALA A 82 -5.45 -5.66 17.41
C ALA A 82 -4.22 -4.85 16.95
N TRP A 83 -3.90 -4.98 15.66
CA TRP A 83 -2.87 -4.18 15.01
C TRP A 83 -3.46 -2.89 14.46
N TRP A 84 -2.70 -1.81 14.61
CA TRP A 84 -3.06 -0.47 14.19
C TRP A 84 -1.93 0.18 13.41
N LEU A 85 -2.28 0.92 12.37
CA LEU A 85 -1.38 1.84 11.69
C LEU A 85 -1.66 3.26 12.19
N HIS A 86 -0.74 3.79 12.99
CA HIS A 86 -0.81 5.15 13.51
C HIS A 86 -0.31 6.13 12.45
N VAL A 87 -1.09 7.17 12.18
CA VAL A 87 -0.81 8.13 11.12
C VAL A 87 -1.03 9.56 11.60
N LEU A 88 -0.38 10.49 10.93
CA LEU A 88 -0.63 11.92 11.10
C LEU A 88 -1.57 12.39 9.99
N GLY A 89 -2.82 12.65 10.37
CA GLY A 89 -3.85 13.13 9.47
C GLY A 89 -3.74 14.64 9.19
N LYS A 90 -4.76 15.17 8.50
CA LYS A 90 -4.91 16.61 8.24
C LYS A 90 -4.82 17.41 9.55
N ARG A 91 -4.23 18.62 9.46
CA ARG A 91 -3.98 19.52 10.61
C ARG A 91 -3.09 18.90 11.70
N ARG A 92 -2.24 17.93 11.34
CA ARG A 92 -1.33 17.20 12.25
C ARG A 92 -2.06 16.51 13.42
N ARG A 93 -3.34 16.16 13.24
CA ARG A 93 -4.08 15.37 14.23
C ARG A 93 -3.68 13.91 14.09
N GLY A 94 -3.22 13.31 15.18
CA GLY A 94 -2.94 11.88 15.24
C GLY A 94 -4.22 11.08 15.03
N GLY A 95 -4.10 10.00 14.26
CA GLY A 95 -5.15 9.01 14.06
C GLY A 95 -4.57 7.61 14.02
N ALA A 96 -5.44 6.62 14.07
CA ALA A 96 -5.08 5.22 13.86
C ALA A 96 -6.14 4.59 12.97
N VAL A 97 -5.70 3.74 12.05
CA VAL A 97 -6.60 2.88 11.27
C VAL A 97 -6.32 1.43 11.61
N PRO A 98 -7.33 0.55 11.60
CA PRO A 98 -7.10 -0.88 11.77
C PRO A 98 -6.14 -1.39 10.71
N ALA A 99 -5.15 -2.18 11.13
CA ALA A 99 -4.24 -2.90 10.25
C ALA A 99 -4.50 -4.40 10.43
N PRO A 100 -5.24 -5.07 9.53
CA PRO A 100 -5.42 -6.53 9.58
C PRO A 100 -4.07 -7.24 9.63
N ALA A 101 -3.98 -8.39 10.32
CA ALA A 101 -2.73 -9.14 10.54
C ALA A 101 -1.92 -9.41 9.25
N ALA A 102 -2.59 -9.51 8.10
CA ALA A 102 -1.95 -9.64 6.80
C ALA A 102 -0.96 -8.50 6.46
N LEU A 103 -1.12 -7.29 7.01
CA LEU A 103 -0.16 -6.20 6.81
C LEU A 103 1.13 -6.37 7.65
N PRO A 104 1.08 -6.50 8.99
CA PRO A 104 2.27 -6.77 9.79
C PRO A 104 2.93 -8.12 9.45
N ASP A 105 2.22 -9.11 8.90
CA ASP A 105 2.83 -10.36 8.44
C ASP A 105 3.71 -10.18 7.18
N GLU A 106 3.45 -9.14 6.39
CA GLU A 106 4.22 -8.81 5.17
C GLU A 106 5.39 -7.86 5.44
N ASP A 107 5.34 -7.12 6.56
CA ASP A 107 6.39 -6.19 6.97
C ASP A 107 7.77 -6.86 7.12
N PRO A 108 7.93 -8.06 7.74
CA PRO A 108 9.21 -8.77 7.79
C PRO A 108 9.83 -9.06 6.43
N ALA A 109 9.01 -9.43 5.42
CA ALA A 109 9.50 -9.70 4.07
C ALA A 109 9.96 -8.43 3.38
N TYR A 110 9.20 -7.34 3.55
CA TYR A 110 9.57 -6.03 3.03
C TYR A 110 10.83 -5.48 3.71
N ARG A 111 10.95 -5.59 5.03
CA ARG A 111 12.14 -5.18 5.80
C ARG A 111 13.40 -5.95 5.39
N ARG A 112 13.30 -7.28 5.22
CA ARG A 112 14.41 -8.11 4.71
C ARG A 112 14.88 -7.66 3.32
N ALA A 113 13.99 -7.20 2.45
CA ALA A 113 14.40 -6.70 1.15
C ALA A 113 15.33 -5.48 1.26
N TYR A 114 15.19 -4.66 2.31
CA TYR A 114 16.01 -3.49 2.60
C TYR A 114 17.15 -3.77 3.59
N ASP A 115 17.49 -5.04 3.82
CA ASP A 115 18.51 -5.47 4.79
C ASP A 115 18.25 -4.95 6.22
N LEU A 116 16.98 -4.78 6.59
CA LEU A 116 16.56 -4.37 7.92
C LEU A 116 16.23 -5.59 8.80
N PRO A 117 16.46 -5.51 10.13
CA PRO A 117 15.97 -6.52 11.07
C PRO A 117 14.46 -6.68 10.94
N THR A 118 13.94 -7.91 11.09
CA THR A 118 12.50 -8.18 10.89
C THR A 118 11.59 -7.40 11.84
N MET A 119 12.07 -7.09 13.05
CA MET A 119 11.37 -6.25 14.02
C MET A 119 11.98 -4.85 14.06
N PRO A 120 11.16 -3.80 14.20
CA PRO A 120 11.66 -2.46 14.32
C PRO A 120 12.43 -2.25 15.63
N ALA A 121 13.59 -1.60 15.56
CA ALA A 121 14.39 -1.27 16.73
C ALA A 121 13.76 -0.13 17.56
N VAL A 122 14.10 -0.07 18.84
CA VAL A 122 13.75 1.09 19.68
C VAL A 122 14.47 2.31 19.13
N GLY A 123 13.72 3.37 18.85
CA GLY A 123 14.27 4.58 18.20
C GLY A 123 14.47 4.45 16.69
N GLU A 124 13.91 3.42 16.04
CA GLU A 124 13.96 3.32 14.58
C GLU A 124 13.17 4.47 13.91
N PHE A 125 13.87 5.30 13.14
CA PHE A 125 13.34 6.44 12.40
C PHE A 125 13.10 6.25 10.88
N PRO A 126 13.61 5.20 10.20
CA PRO A 126 13.23 4.91 8.83
C PRO A 126 11.72 4.98 8.59
N SER A 127 11.36 5.66 7.51
CA SER A 127 9.97 5.76 7.07
C SER A 127 9.44 4.39 6.70
N LEU A 128 8.14 4.17 6.93
CA LEU A 128 7.48 2.92 6.54
C LEU A 128 7.62 2.65 5.03
N ILE A 129 7.64 3.70 4.21
CA ILE A 129 7.85 3.58 2.76
C ILE A 129 9.22 4.11 2.36
N LEU A 130 10.08 3.20 1.92
CA LEU A 130 11.49 3.44 1.64
C LEU A 130 11.77 3.62 0.15
N SER A 131 12.75 4.46 -0.15
CA SER A 131 13.27 4.65 -1.50
C SER A 131 14.12 3.47 -1.93
N SER A 132 13.96 3.04 -3.18
CA SER A 132 14.81 2.01 -3.79
C SER A 132 16.21 2.51 -4.17
N ARG A 133 16.58 3.75 -3.82
CA ARG A 133 17.88 4.38 -4.11
C ARG A 133 18.94 4.14 -3.02
N GLY A 134 18.78 3.09 -2.20
CA GLY A 134 19.81 2.58 -1.27
C GLY A 134 20.00 3.33 0.06
N LEU A 135 19.49 4.55 0.22
CA LEU A 135 19.76 5.38 1.42
C LEU A 135 18.70 5.28 2.53
N LEU A 136 17.86 4.24 2.56
CA LEU A 136 16.69 4.11 3.46
C LEU A 136 15.87 5.42 3.59
N ARG A 137 15.84 6.22 2.52
CA ARG A 137 15.18 7.52 2.52
C ARG A 137 13.68 7.33 2.35
N ARG A 138 12.90 8.18 3.02
CA ARG A 138 11.47 8.32 2.79
C ARG A 138 11.16 8.56 1.31
N MET A 139 10.10 7.95 0.80
CA MET A 139 9.49 8.36 -0.46
C MET A 139 8.60 9.59 -0.28
N ASN A 140 8.70 10.54 -1.21
CA ASN A 140 7.74 11.64 -1.28
C ASN A 140 6.39 11.17 -1.86
N HIS A 141 5.36 12.01 -1.72
CA HIS A 141 3.99 11.67 -2.12
C HIS A 141 3.90 11.30 -3.61
N SER A 142 4.54 12.08 -4.48
CA SER A 142 4.52 11.86 -5.93
C SER A 142 5.15 10.52 -6.30
N ALA A 143 6.30 10.18 -5.69
CA ALA A 143 6.98 8.92 -5.95
C ALA A 143 6.14 7.71 -5.50
N VAL A 144 5.37 7.83 -4.41
CA VAL A 144 4.44 6.77 -3.99
C VAL A 144 3.30 6.64 -4.99
N ALA A 145 2.70 7.75 -5.42
CA ALA A 145 1.65 7.75 -6.43
C ALA A 145 2.13 7.14 -7.76
N GLU A 146 3.33 7.50 -8.22
CA GLU A 146 3.96 6.93 -9.42
C GLU A 146 4.22 5.42 -9.28
N ALA A 147 4.67 4.97 -8.10
CA ALA A 147 4.87 3.54 -7.85
C ALA A 147 3.56 2.76 -7.91
N VAL A 148 2.46 3.32 -7.37
CA VAL A 148 1.13 2.70 -7.48
C VAL A 148 0.64 2.70 -8.92
N LEU A 149 0.78 3.81 -9.65
CA LEU A 149 0.40 3.90 -11.07
C LEU A 149 1.17 2.89 -11.94
N LEU A 150 2.45 2.66 -11.65
CA LEU A 150 3.24 1.64 -12.34
C LEU A 150 2.63 0.24 -12.17
N VAL A 151 2.25 -0.11 -10.94
CA VAL A 151 1.60 -1.41 -10.66
C VAL A 151 0.23 -1.50 -11.32
N MET A 152 -0.56 -0.42 -11.28
CA MET A 152 -1.87 -0.34 -11.94
C MET A 152 -1.76 -0.59 -13.44
N ARG A 153 -0.76 0.01 -14.12
CA ARG A 153 -0.50 -0.23 -15.54
C ARG A 153 -0.12 -1.70 -15.82
N GLY A 154 0.70 -2.30 -14.96
CA GLY A 154 1.02 -3.73 -15.05
C GLY A 154 -0.21 -4.63 -14.86
N ALA A 155 -1.08 -4.28 -13.93
CA ALA A 155 -2.32 -5.01 -13.69
C ALA A 155 -3.29 -4.93 -14.88
N VAL A 156 -3.37 -3.77 -15.54
CA VAL A 156 -4.13 -3.60 -16.79
C VAL A 156 -3.55 -4.50 -17.90
N ALA A 157 -2.23 -4.52 -18.08
CA ALA A 157 -1.60 -5.40 -19.07
C ALA A 157 -1.89 -6.88 -18.79
N LEU A 158 -1.87 -7.29 -17.52
CA LEU A 158 -2.24 -8.66 -17.12
C LEU A 158 -3.71 -8.98 -17.33
N ALA A 159 -4.62 -8.03 -17.10
CA ALA A 159 -6.03 -8.21 -17.36
C ALA A 159 -6.27 -8.48 -18.86
N VAL A 160 -5.69 -7.65 -19.73
CA VAL A 160 -5.78 -7.78 -21.19
C VAL A 160 -5.22 -9.13 -21.64
N ALA A 161 -4.03 -9.52 -21.16
CA ALA A 161 -3.42 -10.80 -21.51
C ALA A 161 -4.25 -12.03 -21.09
N ARG A 162 -5.13 -11.86 -20.09
CA ARG A 162 -5.99 -12.92 -19.55
C ARG A 162 -7.44 -12.83 -20.05
N GLY A 163 -7.76 -11.89 -20.94
CA GLY A 163 -9.12 -11.66 -21.46
C GLY A 163 -10.13 -11.24 -20.39
N GLN A 164 -9.70 -10.42 -19.42
CA GLN A 164 -10.50 -9.96 -18.28
C GLN A 164 -10.89 -8.50 -18.39
#